data_AF-A0A9W4RV04-F1
#
_entry.id   AF-A0A9W4RV04-F1
#
_cell.length_a   1.000
_cell.length_b   1.000
_cell.length_c   1.000
_cell.angle_alpha   90.00
_cell.angle_beta   90.00
_cell.angle_gamma   90.00
#
_symmetry.space_group_name_H-M   'P 1'
#
loop_
_entity.id
_entity.type
_entity.pdbx_description
1 polymer ?
#
loop_
_entity_poly.entity_id
_entity_poly.type
_entity_poly.pdbx_seq_one_letter_code
_entity_poly.pdbx_strand_id
1 'polypeptide(L)'
;MAPSRTRLTDAEWLQHKPYIRQMIIDQNMSQEEARQRLRDDGVWVTKAQLEYKLKVWGFRTRVPKKKGQAVWQFIGHRIGKRKQQGKASDVFLNGELLDPAKVHKEINRHQPTSLESLRH
;
A
#
# COMPACT_ATOMS: atom_id res chain seq x y z
N MET A 1 -11.33 27.71 25.29
CA MET A 1 -10.36 26.65 25.67
C MET A 1 -10.20 25.73 24.47
N ALA A 2 -9.06 25.78 23.77
CA ALA A 2 -8.80 24.84 22.67
C ALA A 2 -8.58 23.45 23.29
N PRO A 3 -9.22 22.38 22.79
CA PRO A 3 -9.03 21.04 23.33
C PRO A 3 -7.54 20.70 23.23
N SER A 4 -6.94 20.36 24.37
CA SER A 4 -5.56 19.89 24.45
C SER A 4 -5.41 18.72 23.48
N ARG A 5 -4.49 18.86 22.53
CA ARG A 5 -4.16 17.83 21.52
C ARG A 5 -3.54 16.63 22.22
N THR A 6 -4.36 15.79 22.82
CA THR A 6 -3.91 14.56 23.49
C THR A 6 -3.25 13.69 22.44
N ARG A 7 -1.96 13.37 22.64
CA ARG A 7 -1.27 12.40 21.80
C ARG A 7 -1.98 11.07 22.02
N LEU A 8 -2.62 10.54 20.97
CA LEU A 8 -3.16 9.19 21.01
C LEU A 8 -2.05 8.21 21.42
N THR A 9 -2.35 7.40 22.43
CA THR A 9 -1.53 6.28 22.88
C THR A 9 -1.46 5.21 21.81
N ASP A 10 -0.44 4.36 21.86
CA ASP A 10 -0.33 3.26 20.90
C ASP A 10 -1.49 2.26 21.01
N ALA A 11 -2.08 2.09 22.19
CA ALA A 11 -3.26 1.26 22.41
C ALA A 11 -4.49 1.80 21.65
N GLU A 12 -4.76 3.10 21.74
CA GLU A 12 -5.86 3.74 20.98
C GLU A 12 -5.63 3.61 19.47
N TRP A 13 -4.39 3.84 19.01
CA TRP A 13 -4.05 3.62 17.60
C TRP A 13 -4.31 2.18 17.15
N LEU A 14 -3.99 1.18 17.98
CA LEU A 14 -4.25 -0.21 17.66
C LEU A 14 -5.74 -0.54 17.61
N GLN A 15 -6.55 0.07 18.48
CA GLN A 15 -8.01 -0.07 18.45
C GLN A 15 -8.61 0.51 17.16
N HIS A 16 -8.11 1.65 16.69
CA HIS A 16 -8.58 2.26 15.44
C HIS A 16 -7.93 1.67 14.18
N LYS A 17 -6.84 0.92 14.30
CA LYS A 17 -6.10 0.31 13.17
C LYS A 17 -6.98 -0.47 12.18
N PRO A 18 -7.88 -1.39 12.58
CA PRO A 18 -8.73 -2.12 11.64
C PRO A 18 -9.68 -1.17 10.88
N TYR A 19 -10.23 -0.18 11.57
CA TYR A 19 -11.12 0.82 10.96
C TYR A 19 -10.36 1.69 9.94
N ILE A 20 -9.16 2.15 10.30
CA ILE A 20 -8.28 2.90 9.39
C ILE A 20 -7.88 2.05 8.18
N ARG A 21 -7.61 0.75 8.38
CA ARG A 21 -7.32 -0.17 7.28
C ARG A 21 -8.51 -0.25 6.32
N GLN A 22 -9.72 -0.43 6.84
CA GLN A 22 -10.92 -0.54 6.03
C GLN A 22 -11.16 0.73 5.19
N MET A 23 -11.05 1.91 5.80
CA MET A 23 -11.20 3.19 5.07
C MET A 23 -10.17 3.33 3.96
N ILE A 24 -8.89 3.08 4.26
CA ILE A 24 -7.80 3.34 3.31
C ILE A 24 -7.68 2.26 2.24
N ILE A 25 -7.81 0.98 2.61
CA ILE A 25 -7.58 -0.15 1.70
C ILE A 25 -8.88 -0.55 1.03
N ASP A 26 -9.91 -0.89 1.80
CA ASP A 26 -11.13 -1.51 1.27
C ASP A 26 -12.06 -0.47 0.61
N GLN A 27 -12.14 0.73 1.17
CA GLN A 27 -12.96 1.83 0.66
C GLN A 27 -12.18 2.80 -0.24
N ASN A 28 -10.86 2.60 -0.37
CA ASN A 28 -9.95 3.45 -1.14
C ASN A 28 -10.10 4.96 -0.83
N MET A 29 -10.46 5.31 0.40
CA MET A 29 -10.62 6.70 0.84
C MET A 29 -9.26 7.41 0.87
N SER A 30 -9.29 8.71 0.63
CA SER A 30 -8.12 9.56 0.85
C SER A 30 -7.77 9.65 2.33
N GLN A 31 -6.51 9.97 2.62
CA GLN A 31 -6.07 10.20 4.00
C GLN A 31 -6.79 11.39 4.66
N GLU A 32 -7.26 12.34 3.86
CA GLU A 32 -7.99 13.50 4.35
C GLU A 32 -9.43 13.14 4.75
N GLU A 33 -10.12 12.35 3.93
CA GLU A 33 -11.45 11.81 4.26
C GLU A 33 -11.38 10.89 5.49
N ALA A 34 -10.40 9.98 5.55
CA ALA A 34 -10.20 9.12 6.71
C ALA A 34 -9.91 9.94 7.98
N ARG A 35 -9.16 11.04 7.87
CA ARG A 35 -8.91 11.94 9.00
C ARG A 35 -10.17 12.69 9.43
N GLN A 36 -10.99 13.12 8.48
CA GLN A 36 -12.25 13.79 8.78
C GLN A 36 -13.22 12.83 9.48
N ARG A 37 -13.29 11.57 9.01
CA ARG A 37 -14.07 10.51 9.65
C ARG A 37 -13.63 10.24 11.09
N LEU A 38 -12.32 10.09 11.32
CA LEU A 38 -11.77 9.93 12.67
C LEU A 38 -12.13 11.13 13.57
N ARG A 39 -12.11 12.34 13.02
CA ARG A 39 -12.49 13.55 13.76
C ARG A 39 -13.98 13.56 14.11
N ASP A 40 -14.84 13.12 13.20
CA ASP A 40 -16.29 12.98 13.43
C ASP A 40 -16.56 11.94 14.53
N ASP A 41 -15.73 10.90 14.62
CA ASP A 41 -15.75 9.89 15.70
C ASP A 41 -15.08 10.37 17.01
N GLY A 42 -14.69 11.65 17.10
CA GLY A 42 -14.06 12.26 18.27
C GLY A 42 -12.56 12.07 18.39
N VAL A 43 -11.92 11.44 17.40
CA VAL A 43 -10.49 11.12 17.36
C VAL A 43 -9.71 12.16 16.57
N TRP A 44 -8.99 13.02 17.29
CA TRP A 44 -8.23 14.12 16.69
C TRP A 44 -6.81 13.70 16.33
N VAL A 45 -6.58 13.36 15.06
CA VAL A 45 -5.25 13.04 14.53
C VAL A 45 -4.78 14.06 13.51
N THR A 46 -3.51 14.44 13.58
CA THR A 46 -2.87 15.28 12.56
C THR A 46 -2.56 14.47 11.31
N LYS A 47 -2.41 15.15 10.17
CA LYS A 47 -2.00 14.52 8.91
C LYS A 47 -0.70 13.72 9.06
N ALA A 48 0.32 14.34 9.67
CA ALA A 48 1.63 13.71 9.86
C ALA A 48 1.57 12.45 10.73
N GLN A 49 0.73 12.43 11.77
CA GLN A 49 0.53 11.25 12.61
C GLN A 49 -0.11 10.11 11.84
N LEU A 50 -1.18 10.40 11.08
CA LEU A 50 -1.86 9.40 10.27
C LEU A 50 -0.92 8.85 9.18
N GLU A 51 -0.20 9.71 8.46
CA GLU A 51 0.80 9.29 7.46
C GLU A 51 1.89 8.39 8.06
N TYR A 52 2.40 8.75 9.24
CA TYR A 52 3.39 7.96 9.94
C TYR A 52 2.84 6.57 10.30
N LYS A 53 1.63 6.50 10.87
CA LYS A 53 1.00 5.22 11.25
C LYS A 53 0.69 4.35 10.03
N LEU A 54 0.16 4.92 8.95
CA LEU A 54 -0.05 4.20 7.68
C LEU A 54 1.26 3.66 7.11
N LYS A 55 2.36 4.44 7.20
CA LYS A 55 3.69 3.99 6.77
C LYS A 55 4.21 2.84 7.62
N VAL A 56 4.08 2.93 8.94
CA VAL A 56 4.54 1.89 9.89
C VAL A 56 3.72 0.62 9.73
N TRP A 57 2.40 0.73 9.55
CA TRP A 57 1.52 -0.42 9.35
C TRP A 57 1.56 -0.99 7.92
N GLY A 58 2.22 -0.31 6.99
CA GLY A 58 2.29 -0.74 5.59
C GLY A 58 0.98 -0.56 4.81
N PHE A 59 0.03 0.22 5.34
CA PHE A 59 -1.25 0.47 4.67
C PHE A 59 -1.02 1.40 3.48
N ARG A 60 -0.97 0.83 2.29
CA ARG A 60 -0.70 1.55 1.04
C ARG A 60 -1.59 1.04 -0.07
N THR A 61 -2.46 1.89 -0.60
CA THR A 61 -3.33 1.53 -1.73
C THR A 61 -2.56 1.19 -3.01
N ARG A 62 -1.29 1.60 -3.11
CA ARG A 62 -0.46 1.41 -4.31
C ARG A 62 0.98 1.09 -3.95
N VAL A 63 1.66 0.39 -4.86
CA VAL A 63 3.11 0.21 -4.79
C VAL A 63 3.78 1.59 -4.84
N PRO A 64 4.65 1.95 -3.88
CA PRO A 64 5.29 3.26 -3.85
C PRO A 64 6.15 3.47 -5.09
N LYS A 65 6.08 4.65 -5.72
CA LYS A 65 6.90 4.98 -6.91
C LYS A 65 8.39 4.68 -6.71
N LYS A 66 8.98 5.08 -5.58
CA LYS A 66 10.41 4.87 -5.27
C LYS A 66 10.83 3.41 -5.15
N LYS A 67 9.91 2.51 -4.78
CA LYS A 67 10.18 1.07 -4.68
C LYS A 67 9.50 0.29 -5.82
N GLY A 68 8.78 0.99 -6.70
CA GLY A 68 7.92 0.40 -7.72
C GLY A 68 8.71 -0.42 -8.71
N GLN A 69 9.85 0.10 -9.16
CA GLN A 69 10.70 -0.59 -10.12
C GLN A 69 11.17 -1.95 -9.59
N ALA A 70 11.84 -1.99 -8.44
CA ALA A 70 12.31 -3.24 -7.84
C ALA A 70 11.16 -4.23 -7.54
N VAL A 71 10.02 -3.74 -7.05
CA VAL A 71 8.85 -4.58 -6.75
C VAL A 71 8.27 -5.19 -8.03
N TRP A 72 8.05 -4.39 -9.08
CA TRP A 72 7.45 -4.86 -10.33
C TRP A 72 8.41 -5.74 -11.13
N GLN A 73 9.71 -5.49 -11.08
CA GLN A 73 10.73 -6.39 -11.64
C GLN A 73 10.72 -7.75 -10.94
N PHE A 74 10.66 -7.77 -9.61
CA PHE A 74 10.57 -9.01 -8.84
C PHE A 74 9.29 -9.80 -9.16
N ILE A 75 8.15 -9.11 -9.23
CA ILE A 75 6.86 -9.72 -9.60
C ILE A 75 6.94 -10.29 -11.03
N GLY A 76 7.47 -9.51 -11.98
CA GLY A 76 7.64 -9.93 -13.37
C GLY A 76 8.52 -11.18 -13.50
N HIS A 77 9.66 -11.19 -12.82
CA HIS A 77 10.56 -12.35 -12.79
C HIS A 77 9.86 -13.60 -12.22
N ARG A 78 9.14 -13.46 -11.10
CA ARG A 78 8.45 -14.58 -10.45
C ARG A 78 7.30 -15.14 -11.30
N ILE A 79 6.53 -14.26 -11.96
CA ILE A 79 5.48 -14.67 -12.90
C ILE A 79 6.09 -15.38 -14.11
N GLY A 80 7.18 -14.83 -14.69
CA GLY A 80 7.88 -15.45 -15.81
C GLY A 80 8.37 -16.86 -15.49
N LYS A 81 9.03 -17.04 -14.33
CA LYS A 81 9.50 -18.34 -13.86
C LYS A 81 8.35 -19.34 -13.66
N ARG A 82 7.21 -18.90 -13.13
CA ARG A 82 6.02 -19.77 -12.96
C ARG A 82 5.35 -20.11 -14.28
N LYS A 83 5.30 -19.16 -15.22
CA LYS A 83 4.78 -19.39 -16.58
C LYS A 83 5.60 -20.44 -17.32
N GLN A 84 6.94 -20.43 -17.18
CA GLN A 84 7.82 -21.48 -17.72
C GLN A 84 7.52 -22.87 -17.14
N GLN A 85 7.00 -22.93 -15.91
CA GLN A 85 6.56 -24.16 -15.26
C GLN A 85 5.09 -24.51 -15.56
N GLY A 86 4.43 -23.81 -16.49
CA GLY A 86 3.01 -24.01 -16.83
C GLY A 86 2.02 -23.52 -15.77
N LYS A 87 2.45 -22.67 -14.82
CA LYS A 87 1.61 -22.22 -13.69
C LYS A 87 1.14 -20.78 -13.87
N ALA A 88 -0.17 -20.56 -13.75
CA ALA A 88 -0.75 -19.23 -13.57
C ALA A 88 -0.37 -18.64 -12.19
N SER A 89 -0.39 -17.32 -12.11
CA SER A 89 -0.03 -16.58 -10.89
C SER A 89 -0.93 -15.36 -10.72
N ASP A 90 -1.62 -15.32 -9.60
CA ASP A 90 -2.33 -14.15 -9.12
C ASP A 90 -1.43 -13.31 -8.22
N VAL A 91 -1.56 -11.98 -8.31
CA VAL A 91 -0.77 -11.05 -7.50
C VAL A 91 -1.69 -10.34 -6.52
N PHE A 92 -1.40 -10.49 -5.23
CA PHE A 92 -2.12 -9.81 -4.16
C PHE A 92 -1.32 -8.63 -3.63
N LEU A 93 -1.98 -7.49 -3.42
CA LEU A 93 -1.42 -6.33 -2.71
C LEU A 93 -2.31 -6.01 -1.52
N ASN A 94 -1.76 -6.10 -0.30
CA ASN A 94 -2.49 -5.94 0.97
C ASN A 94 -3.69 -6.88 1.17
N GLY A 95 -3.67 -8.05 0.51
CA GLY A 95 -4.78 -9.01 0.53
C GLY A 95 -5.83 -8.78 -0.56
N GLU A 96 -5.69 -7.73 -1.36
CA GLU A 96 -6.55 -7.49 -2.53
C GLU A 96 -5.92 -8.11 -3.78
N LEU A 97 -6.73 -8.82 -4.57
CA LEU A 97 -6.31 -9.35 -5.86
C LEU A 97 -6.13 -8.20 -6.86
N LEU A 98 -4.93 -8.08 -7.42
CA LEU A 98 -4.68 -7.11 -8.47
C LEU A 98 -5.19 -7.62 -9.82
N ASP A 99 -5.83 -6.72 -10.57
CA ASP A 99 -6.23 -6.98 -11.94
C ASP A 99 -5.02 -7.44 -12.80
N PRO A 100 -5.13 -8.59 -13.50
CA PRO A 100 -4.02 -9.13 -14.29
C PRO A 100 -3.51 -8.20 -15.40
N ALA A 101 -4.40 -7.43 -16.05
CA ALA A 101 -4.01 -6.48 -17.09
C ALA A 101 -3.22 -5.30 -16.50
N LYS A 102 -3.62 -4.82 -15.32
CA LYS A 102 -2.87 -3.81 -14.55
C LYS A 102 -1.50 -4.33 -14.13
N VAL A 103 -1.42 -5.57 -13.64
CA VAL A 103 -0.15 -6.22 -13.28
C VAL A 103 0.77 -6.31 -14.50
N HIS A 104 0.25 -6.75 -15.64
CA HIS A 104 1.03 -6.87 -16.87
C HIS A 104 1.55 -5.50 -17.36
N LYS A 105 0.70 -4.48 -17.33
CA LYS A 105 1.06 -3.10 -17.69
C LYS A 105 2.17 -2.54 -16.79
N GLU A 106 2.08 -2.74 -15.48
CA GLU A 106 3.11 -2.26 -14.55
C GLU A 106 4.41 -3.04 -14.68
N ILE A 107 4.36 -4.37 -14.87
CA ILE A 107 5.57 -5.16 -15.16
C ILE A 107 6.27 -4.62 -16.40
N ASN A 108 5.54 -4.43 -17.51
CA ASN A 108 6.11 -3.92 -18.76
C ASN A 108 6.68 -2.50 -18.60
N ARG A 109 6.02 -1.64 -17.82
CA ARG A 109 6.53 -0.28 -17.54
C ARG A 109 7.87 -0.30 -16.79
N HIS A 110 8.11 -1.32 -15.98
CA HIS A 110 9.29 -1.44 -15.13
C HIS A 110 10.25 -2.56 -15.57
N GLN A 111 10.08 -3.10 -16.79
CA GLN A 111 11.01 -4.07 -17.34
C GLN A 111 12.42 -3.45 -17.38
N PRO A 112 13.46 -4.19 -16.94
CA PRO A 112 14.82 -3.72 -17.12
C PRO A 112 15.08 -3.62 -18.62
N THR A 113 15.51 -2.44 -19.08
CA THR A 113 16.05 -2.29 -20.43
C THR A 113 17.25 -3.21 -20.57
N SER A 114 17.33 -3.90 -21.70
CA SER A 114 18.22 -5.03 -22.04
C SER A 114 19.71 -4.93 -21.62
N LEU A 115 20.21 -3.76 -21.20
CA LEU A 115 21.59 -3.57 -20.75
C LEU A 115 21.89 -4.04 -19.32
N GLU A 116 20.88 -4.23 -18.45
CA GLU A 116 21.10 -4.76 -17.09
C GLU A 116 21.10 -6.29 -17.00
N SER A 117 20.52 -6.99 -17.98
CA SER A 117 20.46 -8.47 -18.00
C SER A 117 21.78 -9.14 -18.40
N LEU A 118 22.81 -8.38 -18.79
CA LEU A 118 24.13 -8.90 -19.21
C LEU A 118 25.22 -8.81 -18.13
N ARG A 119 24.87 -8.40 -16.90
CA ARG A 119 25.80 -8.39 -15.78
C ARG A 119 25.30 -9.29 -14.64
N HIS A 120 25.23 -10.60 -14.87
CA HIS A 120 25.35 -11.62 -13.83
C HIS A 120 25.56 -13.00 -14.45
#